data_AF-A0A8X6SUC6-F1
#
_entry.id   AF-A0A8X6SUC6-F1
#
_cell.length_a   1.000
_cell.length_b   1.000
_cell.length_c   1.000
_cell.angle_alpha   90.00
_cell.angle_beta   90.00
_cell.angle_gamma   90.00
#
_symmetry.space_group_name_H-M   'P 1'
#
loop_
_entity.id
_entity.type
_entity.pdbx_description
1 polymer ?
#
loop_
_entity_poly.entity_id
_entity_poly.type
_entity_poly.pdbx_seq_one_letter_code
_entity_poly.pdbx_strand_id
1 'polypeptide(L)' 'MTGPIYRDVILEQHVRLFRGAMGAEFLLMDDNARPHRANIVDECLQLEDITRMDWPAYSPDLNPIEHVWNMLG' A
#
# COMPACT_ATOMS: atom_id res chain seq x y z
N MET A 1 -4.39 -6.94 -11.12
CA MET A 1 -3.36 -7.39 -10.15
C MET A 1 -3.99 -8.37 -9.16
N THR A 2 -3.25 -9.35 -8.63
CA THR A 2 -3.71 -10.30 -7.59
C THR A 2 -2.97 -10.06 -6.27
N GLY A 3 -3.46 -10.61 -5.15
CA GLY A 3 -2.80 -10.44 -3.83
C GLY A 3 -1.33 -10.88 -3.82
N PRO A 4 -0.98 -12.08 -4.33
CA PRO A 4 0.42 -12.50 -4.44
C PRO A 4 1.27 -11.54 -5.29
N ILE A 5 0.76 -11.08 -6.44
CA ILE A 5 1.50 -10.13 -7.28
C ILE A 5 1.69 -8.79 -6.55
N TYR A 6 0.69 -8.31 -5.82
CA TYR A 6 0.80 -7.08 -5.03
C TYR A 6 1.87 -7.22 -3.93
N ARG A 7 1.87 -8.34 -3.20
CA ARG A 7 2.87 -8.62 -2.17
C ARG A 7 4.28 -8.68 -2.75
N ASP A 8 4.49 -9.49 -3.79
CA ASP A 8 5.83 -9.74 -4.33
C ASP A 8 6.39 -8.51 -5.08
N VAL A 9 5.54 -7.79 -5.84
CA VAL A 9 5.99 -6.70 -6.72
C VAL A 9 5.88 -5.34 -6.04
N ILE A 10 4.84 -5.08 -5.26
CA ILE A 10 4.67 -3.75 -4.63
C ILE A 10 5.30 -3.75 -3.24
N LEU A 11 4.90 -4.67 -2.37
CA LEU A 11 5.36 -4.63 -0.98
C LEU A 11 6.84 -4.97 -0.84
N GLU A 12 7.25 -6.15 -1.30
CA GLU A 12 8.61 -6.65 -1.07
C GLU A 12 9.67 -5.84 -1.83
N GLN A 13 9.38 -5.44 -3.07
CA GLN A 13 10.36 -4.74 -3.91
C GLN A 13 10.39 -3.23 -3.67
N HIS A 14 9.27 -2.59 -3.35
CA HIS A 14 9.20 -1.12 -3.28
C HIS A 14 8.91 -0.63 -1.87
N VAL A 15 7.78 -1.01 -1.27
CA VAL A 15 7.35 -0.48 0.03
C VAL A 15 8.36 -0.79 1.13
N ARG A 16 8.91 -2.00 1.15
CA ARG A 16 9.93 -2.42 2.13
C ARG A 16 11.17 -1.54 2.11
N LEU A 17 11.63 -1.13 0.93
CA LEU A 17 12.78 -0.23 0.79
C LEU A 17 12.49 1.14 1.42
N PHE A 18 11.30 1.68 1.15
CA PHE A 18 10.87 2.95 1.71
C PHE A 18 10.65 2.88 3.22
N ARG A 19 10.10 1.77 3.74
CA ARG A 19 10.03 1.50 5.17
C ARG A 19 11.43 1.52 5.81
N GLY A 20 12.39 0.83 5.22
CA GLY A 20 13.78 0.82 5.72
C GLY A 20 14.43 2.21 5.72
N ALA A 21 14.14 3.03 4.71
CA ALA A 21 14.69 4.38 4.58
C ALA A 21 14.03 5.41 5.51
N MET A 22 12.70 5.35 5.68
CA MET A 22 11.92 6.30 6.49
C MET A 22 11.84 5.91 7.97
N GLY A 23 12.15 4.65 8.31
CA GLY A 23 12.16 4.17 9.68
C GLY A 23 10.75 4.07 10.27
N ALA A 24 10.69 4.05 11.61
CA ALA A 24 9.55 3.61 12.41
C ALA A 24 8.22 4.35 12.14
N GLU A 25 8.27 5.59 11.68
CA GLU A 25 7.09 6.42 11.42
C GLU A 25 6.46 6.21 10.04
N PHE A 26 7.06 5.35 9.20
CA PHE A 26 6.49 5.02 7.89
C PHE A 26 5.09 4.40 8.01
N LEU A 27 4.15 4.98 7.27
CA LEU A 27 2.76 4.53 7.16
C LEU A 27 2.44 4.23 5.69
N LEU A 28 1.98 3.02 5.41
CA LEU A 28 1.51 2.64 4.08
C LEU A 28 0.09 3.16 3.86
N MET A 29 -0.12 3.92 2.79
CA MET A 29 -1.44 4.26 2.27
C MET A 29 -1.73 3.40 1.04
N ASP A 30 -2.84 2.65 1.07
CA ASP A 30 -3.41 1.95 -0.06
C ASP A 30 -4.95 2.07 -0.04
N ASP A 31 -5.59 1.76 -1.16
CA ASP A 31 -7.03 1.65 -1.20
C ASP A 31 -7.51 0.25 -0.73
N ASN A 32 -8.82 0.09 -0.58
CA ASN A 32 -9.42 -1.18 -0.18
C ASN A 32 -9.60 -2.17 -1.35
N ALA A 33 -8.78 -2.10 -2.41
CA ALA A 33 -8.88 -3.06 -3.52
C ALA A 33 -8.66 -4.50 -3.03
N ARG A 34 -9.36 -5.45 -3.64
CA ARG A 34 -9.33 -6.88 -3.23
C ARG A 34 -7.91 -7.46 -3.11
N PRO A 35 -6.95 -7.17 -4.01
CA PRO A 35 -5.58 -7.64 -3.86
C PRO A 35 -4.89 -7.13 -2.60
N HIS A 36 -5.12 -5.86 -2.22
CA HIS A 36 -4.46 -5.21 -1.07
C HIS A 36 -5.00 -5.73 0.26
N ARG A 37 -6.22 -6.29 0.24
CA ARG A 37 -6.92 -6.85 1.41
C ARG A 37 -6.90 -8.38 1.43
N ALA A 38 -5.99 -9.01 0.70
CA ALA A 38 -5.78 -10.46 0.78
C ALA A 38 -4.99 -10.79 2.06
N ASN A 39 -5.31 -11.91 2.74
CA ASN A 39 -4.62 -12.33 3.97
C ASN A 39 -3.09 -12.35 3.83
N ILE A 40 -2.62 -12.77 2.66
CA ILE A 40 -1.20 -12.88 2.34
C ILE A 40 -0.47 -11.53 2.30
N VAL A 41 -1.21 -10.45 2.05
CA VAL A 41 -0.73 -9.07 2.10
C VAL A 41 -0.69 -8.60 3.55
N ASP A 42 -1.74 -8.87 4.33
CA ASP A 42 -1.78 -8.51 5.75
C ASP A 42 -0.66 -9.21 6.55
N GLU A 43 -0.40 -10.49 6.27
CA GLU A 43 0.72 -11.26 6.86
C GLU A 43 2.07 -10.62 6.52
N CYS A 44 2.27 -10.18 5.28
CA CYS A 44 3.50 -9.52 4.84
C CYS A 44 3.71 -8.18 5.55
N LEU A 45 2.67 -7.35 5.65
CA LEU A 45 2.74 -6.07 6.34
C LEU A 45 3.10 -6.25 7.83
N GLN A 46 2.55 -7.27 8.48
CA GLN A 46 2.91 -7.60 9.87
C GLN A 46 4.36 -8.04 10.01
N LEU A 47 4.86 -8.90 9.11
CA LEU A 47 6.24 -9.38 9.15
C LEU A 47 7.27 -8.27 8.93
N GLU A 48 6.95 -7.29 8.08
CA GLU A 48 7.81 -6.15 7.76
C GLU A 48 7.63 -4.96 8.73
N ASP A 49 6.80 -5.10 9.78
CA ASP A 49 6.47 -4.04 10.73
C ASP A 49 5.99 -2.76 10.03
N ILE A 50 5.12 -2.94 9.02
CA ILE A 50 4.52 -1.84 8.26
C ILE A 50 3.11 -1.62 8.77
N THR A 51 2.88 -0.44 9.35
CA THR A 51 1.52 -0.01 9.66
C THR A 51 0.84 0.45 8.38
N ARG A 52 -0.40 -0.02 8.16
CA ARG A 52 -1.27 0.44 7.08
C ARG A 52 -2.27 1.44 7.63
N MET A 53 -2.48 2.53 6.90
CA MET A 53 -3.51 3.52 7.22
C MET A 53 -4.90 2.94 6.99
N ASP A 54 -5.82 3.21 7.92
CA ASP A 54 -7.23 2.94 7.68
C ASP A 54 -7.76 3.91 6.63
N TRP A 55 -8.40 3.38 5.59
CA TRP A 55 -8.89 4.16 4.46
C TRP A 55 -10.39 3.94 4.24
N PRO A 56 -11.20 4.98 4.08
CA PRO A 56 -12.62 4.83 3.78
C PRO A 56 -12.85 4.27 2.37
N ALA A 57 -13.86 3.42 2.22
CA ALA A 57 -14.26 2.90 0.92
C ALA A 57 -14.82 4.03 0.02
N TYR A 58 -14.65 3.89 -1.29
CA TYR A 58 -15.19 4.81 -2.30
C TYR A 58 -14.77 6.28 -2.12
N SER A 59 -13.57 6.52 -1.58
CA SER A 59 -13.03 7.87 -1.36
C SER A 59 -11.77 8.11 -2.21
N PRO A 60 -11.89 8.13 -3.56
CA PRO A 60 -10.76 8.38 -4.45
C PRO A 60 -10.24 9.82 -4.34
N ASP A 61 -11.11 10.76 -3.98
CA ASP A 61 -10.79 12.18 -3.75
C ASP A 61 -9.78 12.40 -2.61
N LEU A 62 -9.74 11.47 -1.66
CA LEU A 62 -8.77 11.51 -0.57
C LEU A 62 -7.42 10.95 -1.00
N ASN A 63 -7.34 10.16 -2.08
CA ASN A 63 -6.13 9.42 -2.44
C ASN A 63 -5.20 10.32 -3.27
N PRO A 64 -4.04 10.74 -2.74
CA PRO A 64 -3.19 11.71 -3.44
C PRO A 64 -2.71 11.21 -4.81
N ILE A 65 -2.61 9.90 -5.02
CA ILE A 65 -2.18 9.34 -6.30
C ILE A 65 -3.19 9.57 -7.42
N GLU A 66 -4.49 9.66 -7.10
CA GLU A 66 -5.55 9.97 -8.08
C GLU A 66 -5.36 11.39 -8.62
N HIS A 67 -4.99 12.33 -7.74
CA HIS A 67 -4.65 13.69 -8.17
C HIS A 67 -3.40 13.74 -9.04
N VAL A 68 -2.37 12.96 -8.69
CA VAL A 68 -1.15 12.86 -9.51
C VAL A 68 -1.47 12.28 -10.89
N TRP A 69 -2.25 11.21 -10.99
CA TRP A 69 -2.68 10.64 -12.26
C TRP A 69 -3.48 11.63 -13.10
N ASN A 70 -4.41 12.38 -12.50
CA ASN A 70 -5.15 13.42 -13.19
C ASN A 70 -4.25 14.53 -13.78
N MET A 71 -3.11 14.82 -13.15
CA MET A 71 -2.13 15.78 -13.68
C MET A 71 -1.27 15.20 -14.80
N LEU A 72 -1.12 13.88 -14.89
CA LEU A 72 -0.28 13.21 -15.88
C LEU A 72 -0.96 13.04 -17.24
N GLY A 73 -2.29 13.11 -17.31
CA GLY A 73 -3.07 13.07 -18.55
C GLY A 73 -3.41 11.66 -19.01
#